data_AF-A0A364M8Y6-F1
#
_entry.id   AF-A0A364M8Y6-F1
#
_cell.length_a   1.000
_cell.length_b   1.000
_cell.length_c   1.000
_cell.angle_alpha   90.00
_cell.angle_beta   90.00
_cell.angle_gamma   90.00
#
_symmetry.space_group_name_H-M   'P 1'
#
loop_
_entity.id
_entity.type
_entity.pdbx_description
1 polymer ?
#
loop_
_entity_poly.entity_id
_entity_poly.type
_entity_poly.pdbx_seq_one_letter_code
_entity_poly.pdbx_strand_id
1 'polypeptide(L)'
;MKFFAITVASLASISGAFASANGGNDACSKYIYNTLYNDASVDVYHWREVIDKTNPNPCKSASGSCGADLYGIFKLDQNQDFYNWGQDMRKLSTCTATNDACGKFLWDTFHEAKSTDMTNWKQIIHAKGSNPCE
;
A
#
# COMPACT_ATOMS: atom_id res chain seq x y z
N MET A 1 -11.08 -11.38 -35.19
CA MET A 1 -11.06 -10.97 -33.78
C MET A 1 -9.98 -11.79 -33.10
N LYS A 2 -8.86 -11.18 -32.68
CA LYS A 2 -7.80 -11.88 -31.96
C LYS A 2 -8.13 -11.79 -30.47
N PHE A 3 -8.58 -12.89 -29.90
CA PHE A 3 -8.73 -13.04 -28.46
C PHE A 3 -7.31 -13.12 -27.87
N PHE A 4 -6.90 -12.07 -27.15
CA PHE A 4 -5.73 -12.17 -26.30
C PHE A 4 -6.11 -13.02 -25.09
N ALA A 5 -5.71 -14.29 -25.14
CA ALA A 5 -5.67 -15.12 -23.95
C ALA A 5 -4.71 -14.46 -22.97
N ILE A 6 -5.27 -13.84 -21.92
CA ILE A 6 -4.49 -13.42 -20.75
C ILE A 6 -4.10 -14.72 -20.07
N THR A 7 -2.93 -15.25 -20.44
CA THR A 7 -2.26 -16.28 -19.67
C THR A 7 -2.12 -15.75 -18.27
N VAL A 8 -2.86 -16.35 -17.34
CA VAL A 8 -2.70 -16.21 -15.90
C VAL A 8 -1.30 -16.72 -15.58
N ALA A 9 -0.30 -15.87 -15.78
CA ALA A 9 1.02 -16.07 -15.25
C ALA A 9 0.82 -16.11 -13.74
N SER A 10 1.01 -17.30 -13.19
CA SER A 10 1.10 -17.57 -11.77
C SER A 10 1.67 -16.35 -11.05
N LEU A 11 0.83 -15.67 -10.26
CA LEU A 11 1.33 -14.86 -9.15
C LEU A 11 2.20 -15.82 -8.36
N ALA A 12 3.52 -15.77 -8.58
CA ALA A 12 4.46 -16.47 -7.74
C ALA A 12 4.08 -16.06 -6.33
N SER A 13 3.62 -17.05 -5.57
CA SER A 13 3.19 -16.89 -4.19
C SER A 13 4.18 -15.97 -3.52
N ILE A 14 3.71 -14.80 -3.08
CA ILE A 14 4.48 -13.87 -2.27
C ILE A 14 4.63 -14.54 -0.90
N SER A 15 5.32 -15.68 -0.84
CA SER A 15 5.59 -16.44 0.37
C SER A 15 7.01 -16.19 0.86
N GLY A 16 7.87 -15.58 0.03
CA GLY A 16 9.25 -15.23 0.37
C GLY A 16 9.45 -13.81 0.94
N ALA A 17 8.59 -12.84 0.60
CA ALA A 17 8.76 -11.44 1.01
C ALA A 17 8.13 -11.09 2.37
N PHE A 18 7.43 -12.04 3.02
CA PHE A 18 6.76 -11.81 4.31
C PHE A 18 7.47 -12.44 5.51
N ALA A 19 8.74 -12.80 5.38
CA ALA A 19 9.52 -13.45 6.45
C ALA A 19 9.80 -12.56 7.68
N SER A 20 9.26 -11.35 7.77
CA SER A 20 9.52 -10.42 8.89
C SER A 20 8.31 -9.58 9.35
N ALA A 21 7.08 -10.00 9.08
CA ALA A 21 5.90 -9.34 9.68
C ALA A 21 5.58 -9.94 11.07
N ASN A 22 6.59 -10.09 11.92
CA ASN A 22 6.39 -10.64 13.26
C ASN A 22 5.90 -9.53 14.22
N GLY A 23 4.59 -9.32 14.28
CA GLY A 23 3.89 -8.71 15.43
C GLY A 23 4.11 -7.22 15.74
N GLY A 24 4.80 -6.45 14.90
CA GLY A 24 4.98 -5.00 15.09
C GLY A 24 3.78 -4.16 14.64
N ASN A 25 3.61 -2.97 15.21
CA ASN A 25 2.63 -1.96 14.77
C ASN A 25 2.77 -1.58 13.27
N ASP A 26 3.94 -1.84 12.68
CA ASP A 26 4.33 -1.50 11.31
C ASP A 26 4.15 -2.63 10.28
N ALA A 27 3.77 -3.85 10.72
CA ALA A 27 3.68 -5.02 9.84
C ALA A 27 2.71 -4.82 8.66
N CYS A 28 1.56 -4.18 8.92
CA CYS A 28 0.61 -3.85 7.87
C CYS A 28 1.14 -2.75 6.93
N SER A 29 1.83 -1.74 7.46
CA SER A 29 2.42 -0.67 6.65
C SER A 29 3.53 -1.18 5.74
N LYS A 30 4.43 -2.04 6.26
CA LYS A 30 5.45 -2.71 5.46
C LYS A 30 4.87 -3.60 4.38
N TYR A 31 3.73 -4.25 4.66
CA TYR A 31 3.00 -5.01 3.66
C TYR A 31 2.45 -4.12 2.52
N ILE A 32 1.83 -2.98 2.84
CA ILE A 32 1.37 -2.00 1.86
C ILE A 32 2.56 -1.51 1.01
N TYR A 33 3.69 -1.19 1.65
CA TYR A 33 4.91 -0.80 0.97
C TYR A 33 5.40 -1.90 -0.01
N ASN A 34 5.56 -3.13 0.46
CA ASN A 34 6.08 -4.23 -0.37
C ASN A 34 5.18 -4.53 -1.56
N THR A 35 3.86 -4.45 -1.40
CA THR A 35 2.93 -4.66 -2.52
C THR A 35 3.04 -3.56 -3.56
N LEU A 36 3.38 -2.31 -3.20
CA LEU A 36 3.57 -1.20 -4.15
C LEU A 36 4.65 -1.52 -5.19
N TYR A 37 5.68 -2.27 -4.80
CA TYR A 37 6.80 -2.67 -5.63
C TYR A 37 6.66 -4.08 -6.23
N ASN A 38 5.51 -4.72 -6.08
CA ASN A 38 5.24 -5.98 -6.77
C ASN A 38 5.13 -5.74 -8.28
N ASP A 39 5.70 -6.64 -9.10
CA ASP A 39 5.70 -6.52 -10.56
C ASP A 39 4.29 -6.45 -11.18
N ALA A 40 3.28 -7.04 -10.54
CA ALA A 40 1.90 -6.95 -10.97
C ALA A 40 1.24 -5.61 -10.60
N SER A 41 1.85 -4.79 -9.73
CA SER A 41 1.35 -3.47 -9.32
C SER A 41 1.76 -2.40 -10.33
N VAL A 42 1.20 -2.51 -11.54
CA VAL A 42 1.48 -1.59 -12.66
C VAL A 42 0.74 -0.26 -12.54
N ASP A 43 -0.40 -0.26 -11.87
CA ASP A 43 -1.21 0.91 -11.53
C ASP A 43 -2.00 0.63 -10.24
N VAL A 44 -2.75 1.64 -9.77
CA VAL A 44 -3.50 1.57 -8.50
C VAL A 44 -4.49 0.41 -8.49
N TYR A 45 -5.13 0.13 -9.63
CA TYR A 45 -6.11 -0.93 -9.75
C TYR A 45 -5.44 -2.30 -9.57
N HIS A 46 -4.34 -2.56 -10.28
CA HIS A 46 -3.64 -3.84 -10.16
C HIS A 46 -2.93 -4.00 -8.81
N TRP A 47 -2.43 -2.92 -8.23
CA TRP A 47 -1.88 -2.94 -6.88
C TRP A 47 -2.92 -3.37 -5.83
N ARG A 48 -4.17 -2.89 -5.95
CA ARG A 48 -5.29 -3.35 -5.13
C ARG A 48 -5.56 -4.83 -5.33
N GLU A 49 -5.53 -5.32 -6.57
CA GLU A 49 -5.67 -6.76 -6.82
C GLU A 49 -4.56 -7.58 -6.13
N VAL A 50 -3.32 -7.11 -6.14
CA VAL A 50 -2.20 -7.74 -5.41
C VAL A 50 -2.50 -7.76 -3.91
N ILE A 51 -2.92 -6.64 -3.35
CA ILE A 51 -3.28 -6.53 -1.93
C ILE A 51 -4.41 -7.51 -1.54
N ASP A 52 -5.41 -7.69 -2.39
CA ASP A 52 -6.57 -8.55 -2.12
C ASP A 52 -6.28 -10.04 -2.31
N LYS A 53 -5.47 -10.39 -3.30
CA LYS A 53 -5.10 -11.78 -3.63
C LYS A 53 -4.02 -12.35 -2.70
N THR A 54 -3.27 -11.49 -2.00
CA THR A 54 -2.19 -11.94 -1.13
C THR A 54 -2.71 -12.59 0.16
N ASN A 55 -2.15 -13.75 0.48
CA ASN A 55 -2.44 -14.50 1.71
C ASN A 55 -1.13 -15.14 2.23
N PRO A 56 -0.73 -14.94 3.50
CA PRO A 56 -1.41 -14.15 4.54
C PRO A 56 -1.36 -12.64 4.28
N ASN A 57 -2.45 -11.95 4.59
CA ASN A 57 -2.52 -10.48 4.58
C ASN A 57 -2.48 -9.98 6.04
N PRO A 58 -1.36 -9.40 6.50
CA PRO A 58 -1.17 -8.97 7.88
C PRO A 58 -2.08 -7.78 8.28
N CYS A 59 -2.67 -7.08 7.31
CA CYS A 59 -3.61 -6.00 7.56
C CYS A 59 -5.01 -6.48 7.93
N LYS A 60 -5.39 -7.73 7.59
CA LYS A 60 -6.74 -8.26 7.90
C LYS A 60 -7.04 -8.32 9.40
N SER A 61 -6.02 -8.48 10.22
CA SER A 61 -6.12 -8.52 11.69
C SER A 61 -5.56 -7.25 12.35
N ALA A 62 -5.05 -6.30 11.58
CA ALA A 62 -4.55 -5.04 12.11
C ALA A 62 -5.74 -4.15 12.52
N SER A 63 -5.69 -3.57 13.71
CA SER A 63 -6.70 -2.62 14.20
C SER A 63 -6.01 -1.48 14.93
N GLY A 64 -6.52 -0.26 14.77
CA GLY A 64 -6.01 0.91 15.49
C GLY A 64 -4.58 1.34 15.12
N SER A 65 -4.04 0.90 13.98
CA SER A 65 -2.73 1.30 13.47
C SER A 65 -2.84 2.09 12.16
N CYS A 66 -1.82 2.91 11.87
CA CYS A 66 -1.79 3.67 10.63
C CYS A 66 -1.86 2.76 9.40
N GLY A 67 -1.14 1.63 9.41
CA GLY A 67 -1.24 0.62 8.35
C GLY A 67 -2.67 0.11 8.14
N ALA A 68 -3.43 -0.15 9.21
CA ALA A 68 -4.80 -0.63 9.10
C ALA A 68 -5.72 0.40 8.42
N ASP A 69 -5.56 1.68 8.77
CA ASP A 69 -6.31 2.79 8.16
C ASP A 69 -5.94 2.97 6.68
N LEU A 70 -4.64 2.97 6.36
CA LEU A 70 -4.15 3.02 4.98
C LEU A 70 -4.69 1.85 4.16
N TYR A 71 -4.66 0.64 4.70
CA TYR A 71 -5.24 -0.54 4.07
C TYR A 71 -6.74 -0.39 3.80
N GLY A 72 -7.49 0.17 4.76
CA GLY A 72 -8.92 0.46 4.63
C GLY A 72 -9.22 1.37 3.44
N ILE A 73 -8.47 2.48 3.31
CA ILE A 73 -8.58 3.40 2.17
C ILE A 73 -8.29 2.67 0.84
N PHE A 74 -7.21 1.89 0.76
CA PHE A 74 -6.84 1.27 -0.51
C PHE A 74 -7.80 0.16 -0.96
N LYS A 75 -8.34 -0.60 -0.01
CA LYS A 75 -9.19 -1.75 -0.33
C LYS A 75 -10.65 -1.39 -0.54
N LEU A 76 -11.22 -0.59 0.36
CA LEU A 76 -12.68 -0.42 0.44
C LEU A 76 -13.20 0.61 -0.54
N ASP A 77 -12.31 1.44 -1.08
CA ASP A 77 -12.71 2.63 -1.79
C ASP A 77 -12.22 2.60 -3.25
N GLN A 78 -12.98 1.85 -4.05
CA GLN A 78 -12.58 1.46 -5.40
C GLN A 78 -12.74 2.57 -6.46
N ASN A 79 -13.45 3.65 -6.12
CA ASN A 79 -13.88 4.69 -7.07
C ASN A 79 -13.32 6.10 -6.77
N GLN A 80 -12.36 6.26 -5.85
CA GLN A 80 -11.84 7.59 -5.57
C GLN A 80 -10.91 8.11 -6.66
N ASP A 81 -11.22 9.32 -7.10
CA ASP A 81 -10.26 10.21 -7.71
C ASP A 81 -9.22 10.69 -6.67
N PHE A 82 -8.12 11.24 -7.16
CA PHE A 82 -7.04 11.77 -6.31
C PHE A 82 -7.48 12.87 -5.35
N TYR A 83 -8.56 13.59 -5.67
CA TYR A 83 -9.07 14.66 -4.82
C TYR A 83 -9.72 14.08 -3.55
N ASN A 84 -10.60 13.10 -3.71
CA ASN A 84 -11.23 12.41 -2.60
C ASN A 84 -10.21 11.63 -1.76
N TRP A 85 -9.21 11.03 -2.42
CA TRP A 85 -8.08 10.39 -1.74
C TRP A 85 -7.42 11.33 -0.75
N GLY A 86 -6.99 12.51 -1.21
CA GLY A 86 -6.29 13.48 -0.36
C GLY A 86 -7.14 13.93 0.83
N GLN A 87 -8.47 14.01 0.67
CA GLN A 87 -9.39 14.32 1.75
C GLN A 87 -9.48 13.20 2.78
N ASP A 88 -9.50 11.94 2.35
CA ASP A 88 -9.60 10.82 3.27
C ASP A 88 -8.29 10.56 4.02
N MET A 89 -7.15 10.76 3.36
CA MET A 89 -5.84 10.74 4.04
C MET A 89 -5.77 11.77 5.17
N ARG A 90 -6.40 12.94 5.05
CA ARG A 90 -6.45 13.96 6.13
C ARG A 90 -7.23 13.51 7.36
N LYS A 91 -8.13 12.54 7.22
CA LYS A 91 -8.98 12.05 8.32
C LYS A 91 -8.31 10.94 9.15
N LEU A 92 -7.17 10.42 8.70
CA LEU A 92 -6.47 9.31 9.35
C LEU A 92 -5.71 9.77 10.60
N SER A 93 -6.42 10.02 11.69
CA SER A 93 -5.84 10.47 12.96
C SER A 93 -4.88 9.44 13.56
N THR A 94 -5.08 8.15 13.29
CA THR A 94 -4.15 7.09 13.74
C THR A 94 -2.75 7.32 13.18
N CYS A 95 -2.64 7.73 11.91
CA CYS A 95 -1.37 8.05 11.27
C CYS A 95 -0.73 9.32 11.82
N THR A 96 -1.51 10.28 12.33
CA THR A 96 -0.94 11.49 12.96
C THR A 96 -0.32 11.22 14.33
N ALA A 97 -0.83 10.24 15.07
CA ALA A 97 -0.40 9.90 16.43
C ALA A 97 0.45 8.61 16.52
N THR A 98 0.86 8.05 15.38
CA THR A 98 1.46 6.71 15.35
C THR A 98 2.94 6.69 15.70
N ASN A 99 3.38 5.57 16.29
CA ASN A 99 4.80 5.17 16.38
C ASN A 99 5.22 4.22 15.24
N ASP A 100 4.31 3.89 14.33
CA ASP A 100 4.58 3.17 13.10
C ASP A 100 5.29 4.09 12.10
N ALA A 101 6.62 4.08 12.13
CA ALA A 101 7.43 4.92 11.25
C ALA A 101 7.17 4.65 9.76
N CYS A 102 6.94 3.39 9.38
CA CYS A 102 6.60 3.04 8.01
C CYS A 102 5.22 3.56 7.61
N GLY A 103 4.22 3.39 8.47
CA GLY A 103 2.87 3.91 8.25
C GLY A 103 2.86 5.43 8.12
N LYS A 104 3.57 6.14 9.02
CA LYS A 104 3.71 7.59 8.95
C LYS A 104 4.38 8.04 7.64
N PHE A 105 5.44 7.34 7.23
CA PHE A 105 6.17 7.62 6.00
C PHE A 105 5.29 7.43 4.74
N LEU A 106 4.52 6.35 4.70
CA LEU A 106 3.56 6.10 3.63
C LEU A 106 2.45 7.15 3.62
N TRP A 107 1.86 7.44 4.79
CA TRP A 107 0.84 8.47 4.92
C TRP A 107 1.35 9.83 4.42
N ASP A 108 2.56 10.25 4.82
CA ASP A 108 3.17 11.50 4.33
C ASP A 108 3.35 11.49 2.82
N THR A 109 3.78 10.37 2.24
CA THR A 109 3.91 10.18 0.78
C THR A 109 2.56 10.34 0.08
N PHE A 110 1.50 9.74 0.63
CA PHE A 110 0.15 9.82 0.09
C PHE A 110 -0.51 11.19 0.30
N HIS A 111 0.01 11.98 1.24
CA HIS A 111 -0.48 13.32 1.53
C HIS A 111 0.18 14.42 0.68
N GLU A 112 1.30 14.12 0.01
CA GLU A 112 2.04 15.10 -0.77
C GLU A 112 1.23 15.62 -1.97
N ALA A 113 1.39 16.90 -2.32
CA ALA A 113 0.63 17.50 -3.42
C ALA A 113 0.90 16.83 -4.79
N LYS A 114 2.09 16.21 -4.95
CA LYS A 114 2.47 15.46 -6.15
C LYS A 114 1.97 14.01 -6.14
N SER A 115 1.28 13.59 -5.10
CA SER A 115 0.79 12.22 -4.88
C SER A 115 -0.40 11.89 -5.77
N THR A 116 -0.18 11.88 -7.09
CA THR A 116 -1.25 11.81 -8.10
C THR A 116 -1.30 10.51 -8.89
N ASP A 117 -0.42 9.56 -8.60
CA ASP A 117 -0.43 8.18 -9.10
C ASP A 117 0.71 7.37 -8.44
N MET A 118 0.72 6.06 -8.70
CA MET A 118 1.76 5.16 -8.19
C MET A 118 3.17 5.53 -8.63
N THR A 119 3.34 6.08 -9.84
CA THR A 119 4.65 6.49 -10.33
C THR A 119 5.17 7.63 -9.47
N ASN A 120 4.33 8.63 -9.20
CA ASN A 120 4.68 9.75 -8.34
C ASN A 120 4.92 9.32 -6.89
N TRP A 121 4.16 8.36 -6.34
CA TRP A 121 4.44 7.84 -5.00
C TRP A 121 5.83 7.20 -4.92
N LYS A 122 6.18 6.35 -5.89
CA LYS A 122 7.50 5.71 -5.96
C LYS A 122 8.62 6.76 -6.08
N GLN A 123 8.41 7.81 -6.87
CA GLN A 123 9.36 8.92 -6.98
C GLN A 123 9.52 9.70 -5.66
N ILE A 124 8.42 10.02 -4.98
CA ILE A 124 8.43 10.70 -3.68
C ILE A 124 9.17 9.85 -2.63
N ILE A 125 8.87 8.55 -2.56
CA ILE A 125 9.55 7.61 -1.66
C ILE A 125 11.05 7.62 -1.93
N HIS A 126 11.46 7.47 -3.19
CA HIS A 126 12.86 7.45 -3.59
C HIS A 126 13.58 8.77 -3.24
N ALA A 127 12.90 9.91 -3.37
CA ALA A 127 13.47 11.23 -3.09
C ALA A 127 13.69 11.50 -1.59
N LYS A 128 12.99 10.81 -0.69
CA LYS A 128 13.13 10.99 0.78
C LYS A 128 14.41 10.39 1.35
N GLY A 129 15.14 9.56 0.59
CA GLY A 129 16.46 9.03 0.94
C GLY A 129 16.48 7.94 2.01
N SER A 130 15.84 8.18 3.17
CA SER A 130 15.64 7.16 4.21
C SER A 130 14.21 6.62 4.14
N ASN A 131 14.08 5.29 4.10
CA ASN A 131 12.80 4.61 4.00
C ASN A 131 12.59 3.66 5.20
N PRO A 132 11.77 4.03 6.20
CA PRO A 132 11.52 3.20 7.38
C PRO A 132 10.69 1.93 7.09
N CYS A 133 10.25 1.74 5.85
CA CYS A 133 9.55 0.52 5.42
C CYS A 133 10.50 -0.59 4.90
N GLU A 134 11.77 -0.27 4.64
CA GLU A 134 12.81 -1.24 4.23
C GLU A 134 13.40 -2.02 5.42
#